data_AF-A0A0C3GUX5-F1
#
_entry.id   AF-A0A0C3GUX5-F1
#
_cell.length_a   1.000
_cell.length_b   1.000
_cell.length_c   1.000
_cell.angle_alpha   90.00
_cell.angle_beta   90.00
_cell.angle_gamma   90.00
#
_symmetry.space_group_name_H-M   'P 1'
#
loop_
_entity.id
_entity.type
_entity.pdbx_description
1 polymer ?
#
loop_
_entity_poly.entity_id
_entity_poly.type
_entity_poly.pdbx_seq_one_letter_code
_entity_poly.pdbx_strand_id
1 'polypeptide(L)'
;MSCVKVTADFQEIDVGDSLDTWYKTDFFFNIPEFLALPSDEECSRYKLPPSIRVMKSARHMASGNCDVIYNIEARVLRLEKQVCSSSREVIIIPATRIPPPLDPESLQKEYQLAAEWTLGSPWSSKKSITVLASSMEPPPLVFPTNKGEYGSTKALLNLKTRAITGKDMELMGYRLSECEAVINLEAVTYFLGREEESVMSVAEALQSPLVVLKKTAYKKERRKIQLGAWRKSSKITHGPSPTFEWETSISLPIILPEEFSSLPSFFSTLVVRRYAINVEIFFESRRSIVPHKPVVLRIPVQIVHASNNVEKCMNTLPEERFDNLKAPAYVA
;
A
#
# COMPACT_ATOMS: atom_id res chain seq x y z
N MET A 1 -2.63 -25.14 -18.95
CA MET A 1 -1.40 -25.58 -19.64
C MET A 1 -1.10 -27.00 -19.22
N SER A 2 -0.59 -27.84 -20.12
CA SER A 2 -0.29 -29.23 -19.83
C SER A 2 1.07 -29.61 -20.43
N CYS A 3 1.80 -30.46 -19.72
CA CYS A 3 2.95 -31.20 -20.25
C CYS A 3 2.52 -32.67 -20.31
N VAL A 4 2.53 -33.26 -21.51
CA VAL A 4 2.19 -34.66 -21.70
C VAL A 4 3.47 -35.48 -21.74
N LYS A 5 3.51 -36.57 -20.97
CA LYS A 5 4.62 -37.52 -20.94
C LYS A 5 4.08 -38.90 -21.28
N VAL A 6 4.80 -39.63 -22.11
CA VAL A 6 4.51 -41.02 -22.45
C VAL A 6 5.40 -41.94 -21.62
N THR A 7 5.06 -43.24 -21.56
CA THR A 7 5.79 -44.23 -20.75
C THR A 7 7.30 -44.21 -20.98
N ALA A 8 7.76 -43.97 -22.21
CA ALA A 8 9.18 -43.90 -22.55
C ALA A 8 9.93 -42.71 -21.92
N ASP A 9 9.23 -41.69 -21.44
CA ASP A 9 9.83 -40.53 -20.78
C ASP A 9 10.13 -40.78 -19.29
N PHE A 10 9.64 -41.89 -18.74
CA PHE A 10 9.80 -42.22 -17.32
C PHE A 10 11.06 -43.06 -17.11
N GLN A 11 11.88 -42.62 -16.17
CA GLN A 11 13.06 -43.35 -15.71
C GLN A 11 12.68 -44.13 -14.45
N GLU A 12 12.99 -45.43 -14.46
CA GLU A 12 12.87 -46.27 -13.27
C GLU A 12 13.89 -45.81 -12.22
N ILE A 13 13.46 -45.73 -10.96
CA ILE A 13 14.31 -45.37 -9.83
C ILE A 13 14.34 -46.55 -8.87
N ASP A 14 15.56 -46.95 -8.50
CA ASP A 14 15.78 -47.88 -7.40
C ASP A 14 15.60 -47.14 -6.07
N VAL A 15 14.59 -47.56 -5.29
CA VAL A 15 14.29 -47.05 -3.95
C VAL A 15 14.47 -48.17 -2.92
N GLY A 16 15.58 -48.91 -3.01
CA GLY A 16 15.99 -49.89 -1.99
C GLY A 16 15.04 -51.08 -1.84
N ASP A 17 14.85 -51.58 -0.60
CA ASP A 17 14.06 -52.78 -0.26
C ASP A 17 12.52 -52.64 -0.46
N SER A 18 12.10 -51.83 -1.44
CA SER A 18 10.70 -51.71 -1.86
C SER A 18 10.34 -52.82 -2.86
N LEU A 19 9.20 -53.47 -2.65
CA LEU A 19 8.60 -54.37 -3.66
C LEU A 19 7.94 -53.62 -4.82
N ASP A 20 7.86 -52.28 -4.74
CA ASP A 20 7.21 -51.43 -5.74
C ASP A 20 8.24 -50.85 -6.71
N THR A 21 7.89 -50.81 -8.00
CA THR A 21 8.70 -50.12 -9.02
C THR A 21 8.37 -48.63 -9.03
N TRP A 22 9.39 -47.79 -8.87
CA TRP A 22 9.25 -46.34 -8.86
C TRP A 22 9.68 -45.73 -10.19
N TYR A 23 8.95 -44.71 -10.64
CA TYR A 23 9.24 -44.00 -11.87
C TYR A 23 9.32 -42.50 -11.63
N LYS A 24 10.23 -41.82 -12.34
CA LYS A 24 10.35 -40.36 -12.34
C LYS A 24 10.40 -39.82 -13.76
N THR A 25 9.80 -38.66 -13.94
CA THR A 25 10.02 -37.81 -15.10
C THR A 25 10.17 -36.37 -14.63
N ASP A 26 10.98 -35.61 -15.36
CA ASP A 26 11.01 -34.16 -15.20
C ASP A 26 9.98 -33.53 -16.12
N PHE A 27 9.41 -32.41 -15.69
CA PHE A 27 8.50 -31.59 -16.49
C PHE A 27 8.88 -30.12 -16.34
N PHE A 28 8.58 -29.34 -17.38
CA PHE A 28 8.71 -27.89 -17.34
C PHE A 28 7.47 -27.27 -17.98
N PHE A 29 7.06 -26.13 -17.46
CA PHE A 29 6.12 -25.24 -18.12
C PHE A 29 6.42 -23.82 -17.65
N ASN A 30 6.16 -22.85 -18.52
CA ASN A 30 6.27 -21.44 -18.16
C ASN A 30 4.95 -20.98 -17.58
N ILE A 31 4.99 -20.30 -16.43
CA ILE A 31 3.82 -19.58 -15.91
C ILE A 31 3.57 -18.40 -16.87
N PRO A 32 2.39 -18.29 -17.49
CA PRO A 32 2.14 -17.22 -18.43
C PRO A 32 2.09 -15.91 -17.67
N GLU A 33 2.52 -14.81 -18.29
CA GLU A 33 2.36 -13.50 -17.67
C GLU A 33 0.88 -13.11 -17.55
N PHE A 34 0.03 -13.71 -18.39
CA PHE A 34 -1.38 -13.35 -18.54
C PHE A 34 -2.34 -14.55 -18.52
N LEU A 35 -3.55 -14.33 -18.03
CA LEU A 35 -4.70 -15.23 -18.13
C LEU A 35 -5.44 -14.99 -19.45
N ALA A 36 -5.89 -16.07 -20.07
CA ALA A 36 -6.89 -16.04 -21.12
C ALA A 36 -8.21 -16.53 -20.52
N LEU A 37 -9.23 -15.68 -20.52
CA LEU A 37 -10.57 -16.07 -20.06
C LEU A 37 -11.34 -16.72 -21.22
N PRO A 38 -12.17 -17.75 -20.97
CA PRO A 38 -12.86 -18.48 -22.03
C PRO A 38 -13.86 -17.64 -22.85
N SER A 39 -14.27 -16.47 -22.34
CA SER A 39 -15.33 -15.63 -22.90
C SER A 39 -14.83 -14.49 -23.79
N ASP A 40 -13.52 -14.29 -23.91
CA ASP A 40 -12.97 -13.16 -24.65
C ASP A 40 -12.53 -13.60 -26.05
N GLU A 41 -13.30 -13.22 -27.07
CA GLU A 41 -12.92 -13.33 -28.48
C GLU A 41 -11.78 -12.36 -28.85
N GLU A 42 -11.58 -11.31 -28.06
CA GLU A 42 -10.45 -10.39 -28.15
C GLU A 42 -9.45 -10.69 -27.03
N CYS A 43 -8.21 -11.00 -27.40
CA CYS A 43 -7.13 -11.45 -26.50
C CYS A 43 -6.67 -10.36 -25.50
N SER A 44 -7.52 -9.97 -24.55
CA SER A 44 -7.18 -9.14 -23.40
C SER A 44 -6.28 -9.96 -22.47
N ARG A 45 -5.00 -9.55 -22.45
CA ARG A 45 -3.95 -10.20 -21.67
C ARG A 45 -4.02 -9.72 -20.22
N TYR A 46 -4.69 -10.49 -19.36
CA TYR A 46 -4.88 -10.13 -17.95
C TYR A 46 -3.75 -10.62 -17.07
N LYS A 47 -3.06 -9.75 -16.35
CA LYS A 47 -1.96 -10.18 -15.46
C LYS A 47 -2.44 -11.19 -14.42
N LEU A 48 -1.64 -12.21 -14.16
CA LEU A 48 -1.91 -13.13 -13.06
C LEU A 48 -1.98 -12.34 -11.73
N PRO A 49 -3.01 -12.55 -10.89
CA PRO A 49 -2.96 -12.11 -9.51
C PRO A 49 -1.91 -12.91 -8.71
N PRO A 50 -1.35 -12.37 -7.63
CA PRO A 50 -0.60 -13.18 -6.68
C PRO A 50 -1.47 -14.26 -6.02
N SER A 51 -0.85 -15.35 -5.57
CA SER A 51 -1.44 -16.30 -4.63
C SER A 51 -1.85 -15.57 -3.37
N ILE A 52 -3.12 -15.66 -3.03
CA ILE A 52 -3.70 -14.94 -1.90
C ILE A 52 -4.64 -15.87 -1.17
N ARG A 53 -4.38 -16.02 0.13
CA ARG A 53 -5.34 -16.61 1.06
C ARG A 53 -5.72 -15.55 2.05
N VAL A 54 -6.95 -15.05 1.97
CA VAL A 54 -7.37 -14.01 2.92
C VAL A 54 -8.20 -14.66 4.01
N MET A 55 -7.60 -14.78 5.19
CA MET A 55 -8.27 -15.22 6.41
C MET A 55 -9.52 -14.36 6.67
N LYS A 56 -10.59 -14.99 7.16
CA LYS A 56 -11.89 -14.34 7.39
C LYS A 56 -11.73 -13.09 8.28
N SER A 57 -12.16 -11.93 7.80
CA SER A 57 -12.37 -10.76 8.66
C SER A 57 -13.71 -10.89 9.39
N ALA A 58 -13.71 -10.63 10.69
CA ALA A 58 -14.84 -10.89 11.60
C ALA A 58 -16.11 -10.04 11.38
N ARG A 59 -16.18 -9.18 10.37
CA ARG A 59 -17.30 -8.25 10.18
C ARG A 59 -17.47 -7.97 8.70
N HIS A 60 -18.39 -8.64 8.00
CA HIS A 60 -19.19 -8.16 6.86
C HIS A 60 -20.07 -9.33 6.34
N MET A 61 -21.30 -9.01 5.92
CA MET A 61 -22.43 -9.95 5.76
C MET A 61 -22.44 -10.78 4.46
N ALA A 62 -21.43 -10.68 3.60
CA ALA A 62 -21.25 -11.60 2.46
C ALA A 62 -19.97 -12.43 2.70
N SER A 63 -20.12 -13.54 3.42
CA SER A 63 -19.01 -14.37 3.91
C SER A 63 -18.50 -15.35 2.84
N GLY A 64 -17.96 -14.82 1.74
CA GLY A 64 -17.20 -15.60 0.76
C GLY A 64 -15.73 -15.75 1.15
N ASN A 65 -15.21 -16.98 1.16
CA ASN A 65 -13.76 -17.19 1.11
C ASN A 65 -13.29 -16.91 -0.32
N CYS A 66 -12.93 -15.66 -0.63
CA CYS A 66 -12.23 -15.34 -1.87
C CYS A 66 -10.73 -15.52 -1.66
N ASP A 67 -10.17 -16.50 -2.35
CA ASP A 67 -8.76 -16.87 -2.38
C ASP A 67 -8.30 -17.04 -3.84
N VAL A 68 -7.02 -16.79 -4.10
CA VAL A 68 -6.35 -17.08 -5.37
C VAL A 68 -5.36 -18.20 -5.11
N ILE A 69 -5.67 -19.39 -5.64
CA ILE A 69 -4.88 -20.61 -5.42
C ILE A 69 -4.42 -21.15 -6.78
N TYR A 70 -3.13 -21.45 -6.88
CA TYR A 70 -2.55 -22.09 -8.05
C TYR A 70 -2.17 -23.51 -7.71
N ASN A 71 -2.58 -24.47 -8.56
CA ASN A 71 -2.28 -25.88 -8.38
C ASN A 71 -1.54 -26.43 -9.59
N ILE A 72 -0.56 -27.28 -9.34
CA ILE A 72 0.01 -28.20 -10.32
C ILE A 72 -0.72 -29.53 -10.15
N GLU A 73 -1.36 -30.00 -11.20
CA GLU A 73 -2.07 -31.28 -11.21
C GLU A 73 -1.36 -32.27 -12.14
N ALA A 74 -1.02 -33.43 -11.61
CA ALA A 74 -0.52 -34.58 -12.36
C ALA A 74 -1.66 -35.59 -12.54
N ARG A 75 -1.92 -35.99 -13.78
CA ARG A 75 -2.96 -36.98 -14.13
C ARG A 75 -2.33 -38.13 -14.90
N VAL A 76 -2.69 -39.36 -14.54
CA VAL A 76 -2.32 -40.56 -15.30
C VAL A 76 -3.52 -40.99 -16.12
N LEU A 77 -3.32 -41.06 -17.44
CA LEU A 77 -4.34 -41.50 -18.39
C LEU A 77 -3.94 -42.87 -18.95
N ARG A 78 -4.89 -43.81 -19.00
CA ARG A 78 -4.73 -45.10 -19.68
C ARG A 78 -5.87 -45.26 -20.68
N LEU A 79 -5.53 -45.46 -21.95
CA LEU A 79 -6.52 -45.49 -23.04
C LEU A 79 -7.45 -44.27 -22.99
N GLU A 80 -6.86 -43.08 -22.83
CA GLU A 80 -7.53 -41.77 -22.71
C GLU A 80 -8.46 -41.60 -21.49
N LYS A 81 -8.56 -42.60 -20.61
CA LYS A 81 -9.32 -42.51 -19.36
C LYS A 81 -8.40 -42.17 -18.20
N GLN A 82 -8.78 -41.20 -17.39
CA GLN A 82 -8.06 -40.88 -16.16
C GLN A 82 -8.16 -42.03 -15.17
N VAL A 83 -7.00 -42.56 -14.75
CA VAL A 83 -6.88 -43.65 -13.78
C VAL A 83 -6.60 -43.10 -12.39
N CYS A 84 -5.72 -42.11 -12.29
CA CYS A 84 -5.44 -41.42 -11.04
C CYS A 84 -4.98 -39.99 -11.29
N SER A 85 -5.03 -39.18 -10.24
CA SER A 85 -4.54 -37.80 -10.25
C SER A 85 -4.01 -37.42 -8.87
N SER A 86 -3.04 -36.51 -8.85
CA SER A 86 -2.54 -35.86 -7.64
C SER A 86 -2.34 -34.38 -7.91
N SER A 87 -2.46 -33.55 -6.89
CA SER A 87 -2.28 -32.10 -7.04
C SER A 87 -1.44 -31.52 -5.91
N ARG A 88 -0.72 -30.44 -6.21
CA ARG A 88 0.08 -29.68 -5.27
C ARG A 88 -0.14 -28.19 -5.48
N GLU A 89 -0.40 -27.47 -4.40
CA GLU A 89 -0.47 -26.01 -4.43
C GLU A 89 0.92 -25.38 -4.60
N VAL A 90 0.96 -24.30 -5.38
CA VAL A 90 2.14 -23.47 -5.59
C VAL A 90 1.81 -22.01 -5.30
N ILE A 91 2.81 -21.30 -4.77
CA ILE A 91 2.72 -19.87 -4.48
C ILE A 91 3.30 -19.10 -5.67
N ILE A 92 2.46 -18.27 -6.30
CA ILE A 92 2.85 -17.40 -7.40
C ILE A 92 2.79 -15.97 -6.90
N ILE A 93 3.89 -15.23 -6.99
CA ILE A 93 3.92 -13.79 -6.73
C ILE A 93 4.54 -13.14 -7.98
N PRO A 94 3.71 -12.66 -8.90
CA PRO A 94 4.19 -12.02 -10.12
C PRO A 94 5.03 -10.79 -9.79
N ALA A 95 6.16 -10.63 -10.49
CA ALA A 95 6.93 -9.40 -10.43
C ALA A 95 6.12 -8.29 -11.13
N THR A 96 5.42 -7.47 -10.36
CA THR A 96 4.68 -6.32 -10.90
C THR A 96 5.60 -5.12 -11.04
N ARG A 97 5.48 -4.40 -12.15
CA ARG A 97 6.03 -3.05 -12.24
C ARG A 97 5.29 -2.17 -11.22
N ILE A 98 6.02 -1.24 -10.61
CA ILE A 98 5.47 -0.20 -9.74
C ILE A 98 4.38 0.54 -10.55
N PRO A 99 3.11 0.47 -10.14
CA PRO A 99 2.06 1.23 -10.82
C PRO A 99 2.32 2.74 -10.62
N PRO A 100 1.87 3.61 -11.53
CA PRO A 100 1.98 5.05 -11.30
C PRO A 100 1.27 5.43 -9.99
N PRO A 101 1.71 6.51 -9.30
CA PRO A 101 1.03 7.05 -8.14
C PRO A 101 -0.48 7.20 -8.40
N LEU A 102 -1.29 6.87 -7.41
CA LEU A 102 -2.74 7.02 -7.54
C LEU A 102 -3.09 8.49 -7.41
N ASP A 103 -3.92 9.01 -8.32
CA ASP A 103 -4.54 10.31 -8.12
C ASP A 103 -5.54 10.21 -6.95
N PRO A 104 -5.28 10.85 -5.79
CA PRO A 104 -6.15 10.76 -4.62
C PRO A 104 -7.58 11.27 -4.90
N GLU A 105 -7.74 12.22 -5.83
CA GLU A 105 -9.04 12.80 -6.16
C GLU A 105 -9.94 11.82 -6.93
N SER A 106 -9.33 10.91 -7.68
CA SER A 106 -10.03 9.88 -8.46
C SER A 106 -10.76 8.83 -7.60
N LEU A 107 -10.48 8.76 -6.29
CA LEU A 107 -10.99 7.73 -5.39
C LEU A 107 -11.96 8.27 -4.33
N GLN A 108 -12.79 9.25 -4.69
CA GLN A 108 -13.86 9.77 -3.81
C GLN A 108 -13.38 10.18 -2.40
N LYS A 109 -12.16 10.73 -2.28
CA LYS A 109 -11.55 11.10 -0.99
C LYS A 109 -11.26 9.91 -0.07
N GLU A 110 -11.06 8.70 -0.62
CA GLU A 110 -10.56 7.54 0.13
C GLU A 110 -9.22 7.83 0.80
N TYR A 111 -8.38 8.63 0.14
CA TYR A 111 -7.14 9.15 0.70
C TYR A 111 -7.33 10.57 1.21
N GLN A 112 -6.72 10.84 2.37
CA GLN A 112 -6.73 12.16 3.00
C GLN A 112 -5.29 12.60 3.20
N LEU A 113 -4.77 13.31 2.21
CA LEU A 113 -3.39 13.81 2.21
C LEU A 113 -3.21 15.08 3.02
N ALA A 114 -4.29 15.81 3.31
CA ALA A 114 -4.26 17.01 4.13
C ALA A 114 -5.41 17.04 5.12
N ALA A 115 -5.13 17.54 6.31
CA ALA A 115 -6.12 17.71 7.37
C ALA A 115 -5.75 18.92 8.24
N GLU A 116 -6.78 19.68 8.61
CA GLU A 116 -6.63 20.88 9.43
C GLU A 116 -7.05 20.57 10.87
N TRP A 117 -6.33 21.15 11.82
CA TRP A 117 -6.62 21.01 13.25
C TRP A 117 -6.43 22.34 13.96
N THR A 118 -7.33 22.63 14.89
CA THR A 118 -7.30 23.87 15.65
C THR A 118 -7.01 23.58 17.12
N LEU A 119 -5.87 24.11 17.59
CA LEU A 119 -5.42 24.10 18.97
C LEU A 119 -5.95 25.33 19.70
N GLY A 120 -6.90 25.13 20.62
CA GLY A 120 -7.46 26.18 21.46
C GLY A 120 -8.35 25.59 22.55
N SER A 121 -8.60 26.34 23.62
CA SER A 121 -9.61 25.93 24.61
C SER A 121 -11.00 26.37 24.13
N PRO A 122 -12.00 25.47 24.08
CA PRO A 122 -13.36 25.84 23.70
C PRO A 122 -14.05 26.74 24.75
N TRP A 123 -13.47 26.89 25.95
CA TRP A 123 -14.04 27.65 27.07
C TRP A 123 -13.24 28.91 27.45
N SER A 124 -12.17 29.23 26.74
CA SER A 124 -11.41 30.47 26.98
C SER A 124 -11.42 31.33 25.73
N SER A 125 -11.58 32.64 25.90
CA SER A 125 -11.34 33.66 24.86
C SER A 125 -9.87 33.75 24.40
N LYS A 126 -8.99 32.83 24.81
CA LYS A 126 -7.60 32.78 24.37
C LYS A 126 -7.51 32.27 22.93
N LYS A 127 -6.60 32.88 22.19
CA LYS A 127 -6.31 32.65 20.78
C LYS A 127 -6.15 31.16 20.46
N SER A 128 -6.85 30.72 19.41
CA SER A 128 -6.67 29.40 18.81
C SER A 128 -5.65 29.47 17.68
N ILE A 129 -4.87 28.40 17.50
CA ILE A 129 -3.95 28.24 16.38
C ILE A 129 -4.45 27.10 15.53
N THR A 130 -4.53 27.33 14.23
CA THR A 130 -4.88 26.29 13.28
C THR A 130 -3.62 25.79 12.57
N VAL A 131 -3.41 24.48 12.59
CA VAL A 131 -2.31 23.77 11.94
C VAL A 131 -2.88 22.88 10.84
N LEU A 132 -2.42 23.09 9.62
CA LEU A 132 -2.63 22.22 8.48
C LEU A 132 -1.49 21.19 8.45
N ALA A 133 -1.84 19.91 8.58
CA ALA A 133 -0.93 18.83 8.27
C ALA A 133 -1.18 18.37 6.83
N SER A 134 -0.12 18.09 6.10
CA SER A 134 -0.19 17.55 4.75
C SER A 134 0.93 16.54 4.50
N SER A 135 0.71 15.65 3.55
CA SER A 135 1.66 14.63 3.11
C SER A 135 1.47 14.37 1.62
N MET A 136 2.42 13.67 1.01
CA MET A 136 2.31 13.12 -0.33
C MET A 136 2.44 11.59 -0.29
N GLU A 137 2.13 10.91 -1.39
CA GLU A 137 2.46 9.50 -1.56
C GLU A 137 3.98 9.32 -1.40
N PRO A 138 4.44 8.46 -0.47
CA PRO A 138 5.86 8.22 -0.27
C PRO A 138 6.42 7.34 -1.41
N PRO A 139 7.75 7.25 -1.53
CA PRO A 139 8.38 6.28 -2.41
C PRO A 139 7.86 4.85 -2.12
N PRO A 140 7.75 3.99 -3.15
CA PRO A 140 7.33 2.61 -2.96
C PRO A 140 8.15 1.90 -1.89
N LEU A 141 7.45 1.20 -1.00
CA LEU A 141 8.07 0.34 0.00
C LEU A 141 8.50 -0.96 -0.69
N VAL A 142 9.80 -1.21 -0.72
CA VAL A 142 10.37 -2.39 -1.37
C VAL A 142 10.58 -3.51 -0.35
N PHE A 143 10.12 -4.73 -0.67
CA PHE A 143 10.49 -5.92 0.09
C PHE A 143 11.97 -6.24 -0.09
N PRO A 144 12.72 -6.40 1.00
CA PRO A 144 14.07 -6.91 0.90
C PRO A 144 14.02 -8.39 0.47
N THR A 145 14.94 -8.76 -0.41
CA THR A 145 15.15 -10.14 -0.85
C THR A 145 15.85 -10.99 0.22
N ASN A 146 16.52 -10.35 1.18
CA ASN A 146 17.25 -10.99 2.27
C ASN A 146 16.33 -11.32 3.46
N LYS A 147 16.44 -12.54 3.98
CA LYS A 147 15.75 -12.93 5.21
C LYS A 147 16.28 -12.12 6.40
N GLY A 148 15.38 -11.42 7.11
CA GLY A 148 15.69 -10.69 8.35
C GLY A 148 15.76 -9.17 8.21
N GLU A 149 15.67 -8.63 7.00
CA GLU A 149 15.48 -7.19 6.78
C GLU A 149 13.99 -6.87 6.70
N TYR A 150 13.60 -5.72 7.26
CA TYR A 150 12.23 -5.21 7.14
C TYR A 150 12.20 -4.14 6.05
N GLY A 151 11.29 -4.29 5.09
CA GLY A 151 11.05 -3.26 4.09
C GLY A 151 10.62 -1.95 4.78
N SER A 152 11.14 -0.82 4.31
CA SER A 152 10.78 0.49 4.86
C SER A 152 10.69 1.57 3.78
N THR A 153 9.90 2.61 4.07
CA THR A 153 9.82 3.85 3.29
C THR A 153 9.77 5.05 4.23
N LYS A 154 9.73 6.27 3.71
CA LYS A 154 9.63 7.51 4.49
C LYS A 154 8.45 8.34 4.01
N ALA A 155 7.51 8.62 4.91
CA ALA A 155 6.43 9.57 4.67
C ALA A 155 6.85 10.96 5.17
N LEU A 156 6.79 11.96 4.29
CA LEU A 156 7.09 13.35 4.65
C LEU A 156 5.81 14.05 5.11
N LEU A 157 5.76 14.42 6.39
CA LEU A 157 4.69 15.26 6.92
C LEU A 157 5.13 16.72 6.89
N ASN A 158 4.32 17.57 6.27
CA ASN A 158 4.47 19.02 6.29
C ASN A 158 3.39 19.61 7.21
N LEU A 159 3.82 20.34 8.22
CA LEU A 159 2.95 21.06 9.14
C LEU A 159 3.05 22.54 8.87
N LYS A 160 1.92 23.22 8.73
CA LYS A 160 1.85 24.65 8.45
C LYS A 160 0.82 25.32 9.34
N THR A 161 1.15 26.43 9.99
CA THR A 161 0.16 27.22 10.73
C THR A 161 -0.61 28.12 9.77
N ARG A 162 -1.88 28.39 10.07
CA ARG A 162 -2.56 29.57 9.52
C ARG A 162 -1.84 30.85 10.00
N ALA A 163 -2.11 31.98 9.34
CA ALA A 163 -1.55 33.29 9.67
C ALA A 163 -1.67 33.61 11.17
N ILE A 164 -0.55 33.62 11.89
CA ILE A 164 -0.46 33.96 13.31
C ILE A 164 0.56 35.06 13.54
N THR A 165 0.40 35.86 14.60
CA THR A 165 1.41 36.86 14.94
C THR A 165 2.68 36.19 15.49
N GLY A 166 3.85 36.82 15.33
CA GLY A 166 5.12 36.24 15.86
C GLY A 166 5.08 35.99 17.38
N LYS A 167 4.42 36.89 18.13
CA LYS A 167 4.20 36.75 19.58
C LYS A 167 3.36 35.52 19.92
N ASP A 168 2.38 35.17 19.10
CA ASP A 168 1.55 33.99 19.32
C ASP A 168 2.33 32.70 19.05
N MET A 169 3.27 32.73 18.09
CA MET A 169 4.17 31.62 17.84
C MET A 169 5.16 31.39 18.98
N GLU A 170 5.75 32.46 19.52
CA GLU A 170 6.63 32.37 20.70
C GLU A 170 5.91 31.79 21.92
N LEU A 171 4.66 32.20 22.14
CA LEU A 171 3.83 31.70 23.25
C LEU A 171 3.40 30.25 23.08
N MET A 172 3.35 29.73 21.86
CA MET A 172 2.83 28.40 21.56
C MET A 172 3.89 27.42 21.04
N GLY A 173 5.13 27.89 20.86
CA GLY A 173 6.26 27.09 20.42
C GLY A 173 6.50 25.85 21.27
N TYR A 174 6.25 25.92 22.58
CA TYR A 174 6.35 24.74 23.48
C TYR A 174 5.25 23.69 23.27
N ARG A 175 4.10 24.08 22.70
CA ARG A 175 3.01 23.14 22.36
C ARG A 175 3.17 22.53 20.96
N LEU A 176 4.06 23.12 20.17
CA LEU A 176 4.37 22.73 18.79
C LEU A 176 5.82 22.26 18.67
N SER A 177 6.49 21.95 19.79
CA SER A 177 7.84 21.40 19.82
C SER A 177 7.85 19.87 19.79
N GLU A 178 6.77 19.22 20.22
CA GLU A 178 6.63 17.77 20.22
C GLU A 178 5.22 17.33 19.86
N CYS A 179 5.12 16.18 19.19
CA CYS A 179 3.86 15.50 18.94
C CYS A 179 4.03 13.98 19.08
N GLU A 180 2.92 13.29 19.24
CA GLU A 180 2.83 11.84 19.19
C GLU A 180 2.12 11.45 17.88
N ALA A 181 2.75 10.61 17.08
CA ALA A 181 2.12 10.01 15.90
C ALA A 181 1.77 8.55 16.19
N VAL A 182 0.53 8.18 15.86
CA VAL A 182 0.10 6.78 15.79
C VAL A 182 -0.03 6.41 14.31
N ILE A 183 0.78 5.45 13.89
CA ILE A 183 0.95 5.02 12.51
C ILE A 183 0.34 3.63 12.37
N ASN A 184 -0.46 3.42 11.32
CA ASN A 184 -1.09 2.14 11.04
C ASN A 184 -1.09 1.84 9.54
N LEU A 185 -0.52 0.71 9.14
CA LEU A 185 -0.64 0.21 7.78
C LEU A 185 -1.98 -0.52 7.62
N GLU A 186 -2.67 -0.25 6.52
CA GLU A 186 -3.90 -0.95 6.14
C GLU A 186 -3.77 -1.44 4.70
N ALA A 187 -4.21 -2.67 4.46
CA ALA A 187 -4.41 -3.23 3.15
C ALA A 187 -5.90 -3.35 2.86
N VAL A 188 -6.28 -3.02 1.63
CA VAL A 188 -7.63 -3.25 1.12
C VAL A 188 -7.52 -4.11 -0.13
N THR A 189 -8.22 -5.24 -0.14
CA THR A 189 -8.29 -6.17 -1.28
C THR A 189 -9.72 -6.23 -1.79
N TYR A 190 -9.86 -6.05 -3.09
CA TYR A 190 -11.12 -6.13 -3.83
C TYR A 190 -11.09 -7.42 -4.62
N PHE A 191 -12.15 -8.21 -4.51
CA PHE A 191 -12.42 -9.32 -5.41
C PHE A 191 -13.67 -8.96 -6.21
N LEU A 192 -13.52 -8.86 -7.52
CA LEU A 192 -14.55 -8.39 -8.43
C LEU A 192 -15.18 -9.61 -9.14
N GLY A 193 -16.50 -9.61 -9.27
CA GLY A 193 -17.24 -10.63 -10.03
C GLY A 193 -17.18 -10.42 -11.55
N ARG A 194 -16.70 -9.26 -12.00
CA ARG A 194 -16.48 -8.89 -13.40
C ARG A 194 -15.32 -7.90 -13.51
N GLU A 195 -14.82 -7.72 -14.73
CA GLU A 195 -13.85 -6.66 -15.00
C GLU A 195 -14.45 -5.27 -14.75
N GLU A 196 -13.59 -4.36 -14.32
CA GLU A 196 -13.96 -2.98 -14.06
C GLU A 196 -13.04 -2.05 -14.83
N GLU A 197 -13.64 -1.18 -15.64
CA GLU A 197 -12.92 -0.25 -16.52
C GLU A 197 -12.24 0.90 -15.77
N SER A 198 -12.58 1.08 -14.48
CA SER A 198 -12.06 2.17 -13.66
C SER A 198 -11.68 1.68 -12.26
N VAL A 199 -10.85 2.46 -11.58
CA VAL A 199 -10.40 2.11 -10.23
C VAL A 199 -11.53 2.34 -9.24
N MET A 200 -12.02 1.27 -8.64
CA MET A 200 -13.07 1.31 -7.63
C MET A 200 -12.59 1.88 -6.28
N SER A 201 -13.40 2.72 -5.66
CA SER A 201 -13.22 3.19 -4.27
C SER A 201 -13.79 2.20 -3.24
N VAL A 202 -13.35 2.29 -1.98
CA VAL A 202 -13.99 1.53 -0.88
C VAL A 202 -15.50 1.77 -0.80
N ALA A 203 -15.95 3.01 -1.01
CA ALA A 203 -17.37 3.37 -0.88
C ALA A 203 -18.22 2.66 -1.95
N GLU A 204 -17.76 2.67 -3.20
CA GLU A 204 -18.41 1.95 -4.31
C GLU A 204 -18.41 0.43 -4.08
N ALA A 205 -17.28 -0.13 -3.64
CA ALA A 205 -17.17 -1.56 -3.34
C ALA A 205 -18.17 -2.03 -2.28
N LEU A 206 -18.42 -1.22 -1.24
CA LEU A 206 -19.37 -1.54 -0.18
C LEU A 206 -20.84 -1.53 -0.65
N GLN A 207 -21.14 -0.82 -1.73
CA GLN A 207 -22.48 -0.76 -2.32
C GLN A 207 -22.69 -1.78 -3.45
N SER A 208 -21.61 -2.37 -3.96
CA SER A 208 -21.68 -3.31 -5.07
C SER A 208 -21.90 -4.74 -4.58
N PRO A 209 -22.96 -5.45 -5.05
CA PRO A 209 -23.15 -6.86 -4.73
C PRO A 209 -22.17 -7.79 -5.45
N LEU A 210 -21.44 -7.28 -6.44
CA LEU A 210 -20.47 -8.04 -7.24
C LEU A 210 -19.05 -7.95 -6.68
N VAL A 211 -18.87 -7.34 -5.52
CA VAL A 211 -17.55 -7.05 -4.96
C VAL A 211 -17.43 -7.61 -3.56
N VAL A 212 -16.38 -8.38 -3.32
CA VAL A 212 -15.98 -8.79 -1.98
C VAL A 212 -14.80 -7.93 -1.56
N LEU A 213 -15.03 -7.07 -0.57
CA LEU A 213 -14.01 -6.22 0.04
C LEU A 213 -13.42 -6.90 1.27
N LYS A 214 -12.10 -7.04 1.32
CA LYS A 214 -11.37 -7.49 2.52
C LYS A 214 -10.39 -6.43 2.98
N LYS A 215 -10.50 -6.02 4.24
CA LYS A 215 -9.58 -5.07 4.88
C LYS A 215 -8.70 -5.79 5.90
N THR A 216 -7.41 -5.49 5.87
CA THR A 216 -6.42 -5.97 6.84
C THR A 216 -5.75 -4.76 7.46
N ALA A 217 -5.93 -4.54 8.75
CA ALA A 217 -5.19 -3.54 9.51
C ALA A 217 -4.07 -4.24 10.26
N TYR A 218 -2.86 -3.69 10.18
CA TYR A 218 -1.71 -4.22 10.91
C TYR A 218 -1.58 -3.56 12.28
N LYS A 219 -0.61 -3.99 13.09
CA LYS A 219 -0.39 -3.41 14.41
C LYS A 219 -0.07 -1.92 14.31
N LYS A 220 -0.72 -1.12 15.16
CA LYS A 220 -0.44 0.31 15.30
C LYS A 220 0.92 0.52 15.97
N GLU A 221 1.72 1.40 15.42
CA GLU A 221 2.95 1.88 16.02
C GLU A 221 2.76 3.30 16.56
N ARG A 222 3.32 3.59 17.73
CA ARG A 222 3.21 4.89 18.38
C ARG A 222 4.60 5.48 18.57
N ARG A 223 4.79 6.72 18.13
CA ARG A 223 6.08 7.40 18.18
C ARG A 223 5.94 8.82 18.70
N LYS A 224 6.82 9.17 19.64
CA LYS A 224 7.04 10.57 20.01
C LYS A 224 8.00 11.19 19.01
N ILE A 225 7.65 12.37 18.52
CA ILE A 225 8.37 13.11 17.50
C ILE A 225 8.71 14.48 18.06
N GLN A 226 9.99 14.81 18.02
CA GLN A 226 10.45 16.18 18.26
C GLN A 226 10.35 16.94 16.94
N LEU A 227 9.63 18.06 16.97
CA LEU A 227 9.43 18.92 15.82
C LEU A 227 10.64 19.84 15.66
N GLY A 228 11.14 19.93 14.44
CA GLY A 228 12.21 20.86 14.11
C GLY A 228 11.79 22.32 14.30
N ALA A 229 12.77 23.22 14.28
CA ALA A 229 12.51 24.65 14.38
C ALA A 229 11.55 25.10 13.27
N TRP A 230 10.44 25.72 13.68
CA TRP A 230 9.46 26.26 12.77
C TRP A 230 10.06 27.44 12.00
N ARG A 231 9.92 27.39 10.69
CA ARG A 231 10.43 28.42 9.79
C ARG A 231 9.29 29.32 9.37
N LYS A 232 9.61 30.60 9.24
CA LYS A 232 8.67 31.62 8.77
C LYS A 232 8.60 31.53 7.24
N SER A 233 7.43 31.18 6.69
CA SER A 233 7.28 30.93 5.26
C SER A 233 6.77 32.16 4.50
N SER A 234 5.61 32.70 4.89
CA SER A 234 4.97 33.83 4.19
C SER A 234 4.54 34.94 5.16
N LYS A 235 4.56 36.19 4.67
CA LYS A 235 4.00 37.35 5.38
C LYS A 235 2.62 37.65 4.81
N ILE A 236 1.61 37.63 5.66
CA ILE A 236 0.25 38.00 5.28
C ILE A 236 0.00 39.42 5.80
N THR A 237 -0.23 40.35 4.88
CA THR A 237 -0.41 41.79 5.17
C THR A 237 -1.88 42.19 5.20
N HIS A 238 -2.71 41.36 5.85
CA HIS A 238 -4.12 41.69 6.10
C HIS A 238 -4.33 41.90 7.59
N GLY A 239 -4.29 43.17 8.03
CA GLY A 239 -4.62 43.57 9.40
C GLY A 239 -3.62 44.53 10.06
N PRO A 240 -3.92 45.00 11.29
CA PRO A 240 -3.14 46.01 12.01
C PRO A 240 -1.79 45.49 12.54
N SER A 241 -1.51 44.18 12.44
CA SER A 241 -0.27 43.56 12.88
C SER A 241 0.20 42.52 11.87
N PRO A 242 1.52 42.40 11.63
CA PRO A 242 2.04 41.43 10.67
C PRO A 242 1.79 40.01 11.17
N THR A 243 1.02 39.24 10.40
CA THR A 243 0.85 37.80 10.61
C THR A 243 1.73 37.03 9.65
N PHE A 244 2.15 35.85 10.09
CA PHE A 244 3.04 34.99 9.35
C PHE A 244 2.54 33.56 9.38
N GLU A 245 2.78 32.85 8.29
CA GLU A 245 2.68 31.41 8.25
C GLU A 245 4.00 30.81 8.72
N TRP A 246 3.90 29.76 9.51
CA TRP A 246 5.04 29.00 9.99
C TRP A 246 4.94 27.58 9.50
N GLU A 247 6.05 26.98 9.13
CA GLU A 247 6.10 25.61 8.64
C GLU A 247 7.24 24.80 9.23
N THR A 248 7.02 23.50 9.31
CA THR A 248 8.04 22.50 9.66
C THR A 248 7.72 21.19 8.96
N SER A 249 8.74 20.36 8.76
CA SER A 249 8.60 19.07 8.08
C SER A 249 9.23 17.96 8.91
N ILE A 250 8.59 16.79 8.88
CA ILE A 250 8.99 15.60 9.64
C ILE A 250 9.07 14.44 8.66
N SER A 251 10.19 13.72 8.67
CA SER A 251 10.29 12.44 7.98
C SER A 251 9.87 11.31 8.93
N LEU A 252 8.77 10.64 8.63
CA LEU A 252 8.31 9.46 9.37
C LEU A 252 8.79 8.18 8.69
N PRO A 253 9.68 7.38 9.32
CA PRO A 253 10.01 6.06 8.79
C PRO A 253 8.80 5.13 8.90
N ILE A 254 8.43 4.46 7.83
CA ILE A 254 7.35 3.48 7.80
C ILE A 254 8.01 2.13 7.61
N ILE A 255 7.92 1.28 8.62
CA ILE A 255 8.56 -0.05 8.63
C ILE A 255 7.44 -1.07 8.52
N LEU A 256 7.65 -2.10 7.69
CA LEU A 256 6.68 -3.18 7.62
C LEU A 256 6.60 -3.95 8.95
N PRO A 257 5.39 -4.30 9.40
CA PRO A 257 5.21 -5.12 10.60
C PRO A 257 5.74 -6.54 10.37
N GLU A 258 6.15 -7.21 11.45
CA GLU A 258 6.72 -8.57 11.36
C GLU A 258 5.69 -9.59 10.85
N GLU A 259 4.42 -9.39 11.21
CA GLU A 259 3.28 -10.18 10.76
C GLU A 259 2.81 -9.87 9.33
N PHE A 260 3.55 -9.04 8.57
CA PHE A 260 3.14 -8.63 7.24
C PHE A 260 3.10 -9.80 6.24
N SER A 261 1.98 -9.95 5.52
CA SER A 261 1.68 -11.11 4.65
C SER A 261 2.48 -11.20 3.34
N SER A 262 3.58 -10.45 3.18
CA SER A 262 4.44 -10.38 1.97
C SER A 262 3.73 -10.11 0.62
N LEU A 263 2.46 -9.71 0.64
CA LEU A 263 1.69 -9.44 -0.58
C LEU A 263 2.01 -8.03 -1.11
N PRO A 264 2.37 -7.85 -2.38
CA PRO A 264 2.59 -6.53 -2.95
C PRO A 264 1.26 -5.79 -3.20
N SER A 265 1.36 -4.52 -3.57
CA SER A 265 0.32 -3.82 -4.31
C SER A 265 0.23 -4.43 -5.71
N PHE A 266 -0.99 -4.70 -6.17
CA PHE A 266 -1.21 -5.19 -7.52
C PHE A 266 -2.63 -4.87 -7.99
N PHE A 267 -2.76 -4.86 -9.31
CA PHE A 267 -4.01 -4.66 -10.02
C PHE A 267 -4.11 -5.76 -11.07
N SER A 268 -5.04 -6.70 -10.86
CA SER A 268 -5.49 -7.64 -11.88
C SER A 268 -6.98 -7.43 -12.14
N THR A 269 -7.48 -8.05 -13.20
CA THR A 269 -8.86 -7.89 -13.69
C THR A 269 -9.93 -8.13 -12.65
N LEU A 270 -9.70 -9.12 -11.77
CA LEU A 270 -10.69 -9.56 -10.78
C LEU A 270 -10.20 -9.39 -9.35
N VAL A 271 -8.93 -9.03 -9.15
CA VAL A 271 -8.36 -8.87 -7.82
C VAL A 271 -7.46 -7.64 -7.79
N VAL A 272 -7.75 -6.74 -6.87
CA VAL A 272 -6.95 -5.53 -6.65
C VAL A 272 -6.54 -5.47 -5.20
N ARG A 273 -5.29 -5.10 -4.92
CA ARG A 273 -4.82 -4.84 -3.56
C ARG A 273 -4.08 -3.52 -3.48
N ARG A 274 -4.53 -2.67 -2.55
CA ARG A 274 -3.97 -1.35 -2.27
C ARG A 274 -3.62 -1.22 -0.79
N TYR A 275 -2.70 -0.32 -0.51
CA TYR A 275 -2.28 -0.02 0.85
C TYR A 275 -2.46 1.47 1.17
N ALA A 276 -2.67 1.73 2.45
CA ALA A 276 -2.71 3.07 3.01
C ALA A 276 -1.99 3.10 4.34
N ILE A 277 -1.24 4.18 4.58
CA ILE A 277 -0.69 4.53 5.88
C ILE A 277 -1.67 5.51 6.52
N ASN A 278 -2.30 5.09 7.62
CA ASN A 278 -3.08 5.99 8.46
C ASN A 278 -2.13 6.60 9.50
N VAL A 279 -2.08 7.92 9.56
CA VAL A 279 -1.28 8.66 10.54
C VAL A 279 -2.23 9.53 11.37
N GLU A 280 -2.31 9.23 12.66
CA GLU A 280 -3.02 10.04 13.64
C GLU A 280 -1.99 10.87 14.43
N ILE A 281 -2.06 12.21 14.34
CA ILE A 281 -1.11 13.11 15.01
C ILE A 281 -1.81 13.76 16.20
N PHE A 282 -1.19 13.62 17.37
CA PHE A 282 -1.61 14.20 18.64
C PHE A 282 -0.54 15.19 19.10
N PHE A 283 -0.89 16.45 19.31
CA PHE A 283 0.03 17.40 19.94
C PHE A 283 -0.16 17.36 21.44
N GLU A 284 0.94 17.19 22.20
CA GLU A 284 0.88 17.19 23.66
C GLU A 284 0.42 18.57 24.15
N SER A 285 -0.78 18.62 24.72
CA SER A 285 -1.08 19.67 25.70
C SER A 285 -0.84 19.09 27.08
N ARG A 286 0.39 19.16 27.58
CA ARG A 286 0.77 18.77 28.97
C ARG A 286 -0.04 19.49 30.08
N ARG A 287 -1.01 20.34 29.73
CA ARG A 287 -1.86 21.11 30.65
C ARG A 287 -3.34 21.18 30.26
N SER A 288 -3.83 20.45 29.24
CA SER A 288 -5.26 20.52 28.87
C SER A 288 -5.99 19.31 29.40
N ILE A 289 -7.02 19.57 30.21
CA ILE A 289 -7.97 18.58 30.74
C ILE A 289 -8.86 18.02 29.61
N VAL A 290 -8.88 18.68 28.44
CA VAL A 290 -9.70 18.27 27.29
C VAL A 290 -8.82 17.57 26.25
N PRO A 291 -9.08 16.29 25.93
CA PRO A 291 -8.40 15.59 24.85
C PRO A 291 -8.77 16.26 23.52
N HIS A 292 -7.77 16.74 22.79
CA HIS A 292 -7.98 17.23 21.43
C HIS A 292 -8.15 16.04 20.48
N LYS A 293 -9.07 16.18 19.50
CA LYS A 293 -9.20 15.21 18.41
C LYS A 293 -7.89 15.18 17.59
N PRO A 294 -7.36 14.00 17.24
CA PRO A 294 -6.16 13.91 16.42
C PRO A 294 -6.40 14.46 15.02
N VAL A 295 -5.32 14.94 14.40
CA VAL A 295 -5.25 15.11 12.95
C VAL A 295 -5.13 13.72 12.34
N VAL A 296 -5.96 13.38 11.37
CA VAL A 296 -5.90 12.07 10.70
C VAL A 296 -5.55 12.27 9.23
N LEU A 297 -4.48 11.63 8.79
CA LEU A 297 -4.10 11.51 7.40
C LEU A 297 -4.22 10.05 6.98
N ARG A 298 -4.63 9.84 5.72
CA ARG A 298 -4.67 8.53 5.09
C ARG A 298 -3.92 8.62 3.77
N ILE A 299 -2.68 8.17 3.80
CA ILE A 299 -1.68 8.36 2.74
C ILE A 299 -1.60 7.07 1.93
N PRO A 300 -1.79 7.09 0.59
CA PRO A 300 -1.57 5.90 -0.24
C PRO A 300 -0.11 5.47 -0.13
N VAL A 301 0.14 4.17 -0.17
CA VAL A 301 1.50 3.65 -0.29
C VAL A 301 1.50 2.45 -1.21
N GLN A 302 2.55 2.34 -2.02
CA GLN A 302 2.78 1.17 -2.84
C GLN A 302 3.77 0.25 -2.16
N ILE A 303 3.48 -1.05 -2.19
CA ILE A 303 4.37 -2.07 -1.68
C ILE A 303 4.77 -2.96 -2.85
N VAL A 304 6.05 -3.17 -3.08
CA VAL A 304 6.56 -3.93 -4.23
C VAL A 304 7.64 -4.90 -3.82
N HIS A 305 7.78 -5.99 -4.57
CA HIS A 305 8.91 -6.90 -4.42
C HIS A 305 10.13 -6.34 -5.13
N ALA A 306 11.31 -6.38 -4.49
CA ALA A 306 12.56 -6.11 -5.17
C ALA A 306 12.69 -7.12 -6.33
N SER A 307 12.63 -6.65 -7.57
CA SER A 307 13.10 -7.45 -8.69
C SER A 307 14.62 -7.23 -8.81
N ASN A 308 15.36 -8.25 -9.23
CA ASN A 308 16.81 -8.15 -9.50
C ASN A 308 17.17 -7.03 -10.52
N ASN A 309 16.18 -6.42 -11.19
CA ASN A 309 16.35 -5.30 -12.11
C ASN A 309 16.11 -3.92 -11.47
N VAL A 310 15.46 -3.83 -10.30
CA VAL A 310 15.16 -2.54 -9.63
C VAL A 310 16.41 -1.94 -8.97
N GLU A 311 17.35 -2.76 -8.49
CA GLU A 311 18.66 -2.28 -8.02
C GLU A 311 19.44 -1.56 -9.13
N LYS A 312 19.28 -1.98 -10.39
CA LYS A 312 19.89 -1.27 -11.53
C LYS A 312 19.23 0.09 -11.80
N CYS A 313 17.91 0.21 -11.65
CA CYS A 313 17.21 1.47 -11.89
C CYS A 313 17.41 2.50 -10.76
N MET A 314 17.48 2.08 -9.49
CA MET A 314 17.73 3.01 -8.38
C MET A 314 19.16 3.53 -8.32
N ASN A 315 20.13 2.80 -8.89
CA ASN A 315 21.53 3.26 -9.00
C ASN A 315 21.79 4.18 -10.21
N THR A 316 20.76 4.53 -10.99
CA THR A 316 20.83 5.42 -12.17
C THR A 316 19.94 6.67 -12.05
N LEU A 317 19.64 7.14 -10.84
CA LEU A 317 19.25 8.54 -10.69
C LEU A 317 20.53 9.37 -10.70
N PRO A 318 20.80 10.18 -11.75
CA PRO A 318 21.91 11.11 -11.68
C PRO A 318 21.54 12.18 -10.64
N GLU A 319 22.50 12.53 -9.79
CA GLU A 319 22.50 13.79 -9.04
C GLU A 319 22.51 14.95 -10.06
N GLU A 320 21.37 15.26 -10.66
CA GLU A 320 21.25 16.47 -11.47
C GLU A 320 20.76 17.61 -10.59
N ARG A 321 21.67 18.58 -10.47
CA ARG A 321 21.53 19.86 -9.79
C ARG A 321 20.20 20.52 -10.15
N PHE A 322 19.48 20.96 -9.13
CA PHE A 322 18.40 21.93 -9.25
C PHE A 322 18.97 23.27 -9.74
N ASP A 323 19.02 23.48 -11.04
CA ASP A 323 19.12 24.82 -11.62
C ASP A 323 18.22 24.92 -12.86
N ASN A 324 17.16 25.72 -12.71
CA ASN A 324 16.40 26.39 -13.76
C ASN A 324 15.74 25.53 -14.86
N LEU A 325 14.53 25.03 -14.58
CA LEU A 325 13.55 24.75 -15.64
C LEU A 325 12.22 25.47 -15.33
N LYS A 326 11.95 26.48 -16.17
CA LYS A 326 10.66 27.17 -16.29
C LYS A 326 9.54 26.15 -16.51
N ALA A 327 8.43 26.35 -15.79
CA ALA A 327 7.17 25.64 -16.03
C ALA A 327 6.70 25.80 -17.48
N PRO A 328 6.13 24.76 -18.12
CA PRO A 328 5.48 24.92 -19.42
C PRO A 328 4.19 25.72 -19.28
N ALA A 329 3.95 26.60 -20.25
CA ALA A 329 2.71 27.32 -20.41
C ALA A 329 1.59 26.36 -20.83
N TYR A 330 0.49 26.37 -20.09
CA TYR A 330 -0.78 25.81 -20.56
C TYR A 330 -1.35 26.75 -21.64
N VAL A 331 -1.66 26.19 -22.81
CA VAL A 331 -2.39 26.89 -23.88
C VAL A 331 -3.77 26.25 -24.02
N ALA A 332 -4.76 27.14 -23.95
CA ALA A 332 -6.19 27.05 -24.29
C ALA A 332 -7.07 26.10 -23.47
#